data_AF-L5KB38-F1
#
_entry.id   AF-L5KB38-F1
#
_cell.length_a   1.000
_cell.length_b   1.000
_cell.length_c   1.000
_cell.angle_alpha   90.00
_cell.angle_beta   90.00
_cell.angle_gamma   90.00
#
_symmetry.space_group_name_H-M   'P 1'
#
loop_
_entity.id
_entity.type
_entity.pdbx_description
1 polymer ?
#
loop_
_entity_poly.entity_id
_entity_poly.type
_entity_poly.pdbx_seq_one_letter_code
_entity_poly.pdbx_strand_id
1 'polypeptide(L)'
;MAAFWVMEKNLNQTLLDLHALGSAYTDPHLCDFLESHVLDEEMKLIKKMGDHLTNLCRLAGPQVGLGEYFFRRLTLKQDWEPLEPRGL
;
A
#
# COMPACT_ATOMS: atom_id res chain seq x y z
N MET A 1 -4.90 10.17 4.05
CA MET A 1 -5.20 9.06 3.10
C MET A 1 -4.89 9.44 1.66
N ALA A 2 -5.48 10.50 1.09
CA ALA A 2 -5.20 10.88 -0.31
C ALA A 2 -3.71 11.17 -0.61
N ALA A 3 -3.01 11.92 0.24
CA ALA A 3 -1.58 12.20 0.06
C ALA A 3 -0.71 10.93 0.11
N PHE A 4 -0.99 10.03 1.06
CA PHE A 4 -0.30 8.75 1.18
C PHE A 4 -0.58 7.88 -0.06
N TRP A 5 -1.82 7.80 -0.53
CA TRP A 5 -2.17 7.06 -1.76
C TRP A 5 -1.38 7.53 -2.99
N VAL A 6 -1.19 8.85 -3.12
CA VAL A 6 -0.36 9.41 -4.19
C VAL A 6 1.11 9.01 -4.03
N MET A 7 1.62 9.02 -2.79
CA MET A 7 2.99 8.58 -2.48
C MET A 7 3.21 7.11 -2.87
N GLU A 8 2.31 6.21 -2.47
CA GLU A 8 2.37 4.78 -2.80
C GLU A 8 2.37 4.53 -4.32
N LYS A 9 1.51 5.24 -5.06
CA LYS A 9 1.48 5.15 -6.52
C LYS A 9 2.80 5.60 -7.16
N ASN A 10 3.39 6.67 -6.64
CA ASN A 10 4.66 7.17 -7.14
C ASN A 10 5.82 6.22 -6.81
N LEU A 11 5.80 5.62 -5.61
CA LEU A 11 6.77 4.61 -5.20
C LEU A 11 6.69 3.38 -6.11
N ASN A 12 5.49 2.83 -6.33
CA ASN A 12 5.28 1.71 -7.23
C ASN A 12 5.74 2.02 -8.66
N GLN A 13 5.48 3.22 -9.18
CA GLN A 13 5.99 3.61 -10.51
C GLN A 13 7.53 3.62 -10.53
N THR A 14 8.16 4.17 -9.48
CA THR A 14 9.62 4.23 -9.37
C THR A 14 10.23 2.83 -9.31
N LEU A 15 9.57 1.88 -8.63
CA LEU A 15 10.00 0.49 -8.55
C LEU A 15 9.86 -0.26 -9.89
N LEU A 16 8.78 0.00 -10.62
CA LEU A 16 8.60 -0.54 -11.98
C LEU A 16 9.64 0.02 -12.96
N ASP A 17 9.95 1.32 -12.86
CA ASP A 17 10.99 1.94 -13.68
C ASP A 17 12.37 1.35 -13.35
N LEU A 18 12.66 1.08 -12.07
CA LEU A 18 13.89 0.43 -11.64
C LEU A 18 13.98 -1.02 -12.12
N HIS A 19 12.87 -1.77 -12.07
CA HIS A 19 12.81 -3.14 -12.60
C HIS A 19 13.05 -3.18 -14.11
N ALA A 20 12.43 -2.27 -14.86
CA ALA A 20 12.67 -2.12 -16.29
C ALA A 20 14.13 -1.78 -16.61
N LEU A 21 14.77 -0.94 -15.78
CA LEU A 21 16.19 -0.63 -15.89
C LEU A 21 17.06 -1.87 -15.64
N GLY A 22 16.79 -2.63 -14.57
CA GLY A 22 17.49 -3.88 -14.28
C GLY A 22 17.36 -4.90 -15.42
N SER A 23 16.16 -5.01 -16.00
CA SER A 23 15.90 -5.85 -17.17
C SER A 23 16.72 -5.40 -18.39
N ALA A 24 16.78 -4.09 -18.66
CA ALA A 24 17.54 -3.52 -19.78
C ALA A 24 19.06 -3.73 -19.64
N TYR A 25 19.57 -3.74 -18.41
CA TYR A 25 20.98 -4.05 -18.11
C TYR A 25 21.25 -5.54 -17.91
N THR A 26 20.26 -6.42 -18.12
CA THR A 26 20.38 -7.87 -17.90
C THR A 26 20.90 -8.21 -16.49
N ASP A 27 20.37 -7.52 -15.47
CA ASP A 27 20.62 -7.82 -14.05
C ASP A 27 19.46 -8.64 -13.47
N PRO A 28 19.54 -9.98 -13.54
CA PRO A 28 18.48 -10.86 -13.02
C PRO A 28 18.39 -10.81 -11.49
N HIS A 29 19.49 -10.51 -10.79
CA HIS A 29 19.47 -10.47 -9.32
C HIS A 29 18.67 -9.27 -8.81
N LEU A 30 18.83 -8.11 -9.45
CA LEU A 30 18.01 -6.94 -9.14
C LEU A 30 16.52 -7.19 -9.44
N CYS A 31 16.21 -7.78 -10.60
CA CYS A 31 14.82 -8.06 -10.98
C CYS A 31 14.16 -9.04 -10.01
N ASP A 32 14.82 -10.16 -9.70
CA ASP A 32 14.33 -11.17 -8.76
C ASP A 32 14.12 -10.56 -7.37
N PHE A 33 15.02 -9.70 -6.89
CA PHE A 33 14.87 -9.03 -5.61
C PHE A 33 13.63 -8.12 -5.58
N LEU A 34 13.42 -7.31 -6.62
CA LEU A 34 12.28 -6.41 -6.69
C LEU A 34 10.96 -7.18 -6.76
N GLU A 35 10.89 -8.25 -7.56
CA GLU A 35 9.69 -9.08 -7.69
C GLU A 35 9.36 -9.85 -6.40
N SER A 36 10.36 -10.49 -5.78
CA SER A 36 10.14 -11.38 -4.64
C SER A 36 9.92 -10.67 -3.31
N HIS A 37 10.46 -9.46 -3.14
CA HIS A 37 10.46 -8.79 -1.84
C HIS A 37 9.71 -7.46 -1.80
N VAL A 38 9.55 -6.78 -2.93
CA VAL A 38 9.07 -5.39 -2.92
C VAL A 38 7.75 -5.24 -3.66
N LEU A 39 7.69 -5.65 -4.94
CA LEU A 39 6.54 -5.40 -5.80
C LEU A 39 5.27 -6.12 -5.32
N ASP A 40 5.37 -7.34 -4.78
CA ASP A 40 4.22 -8.06 -4.22
C ASP A 40 3.65 -7.36 -2.97
N GLU A 41 4.52 -6.88 -2.08
CA GLU A 41 4.11 -6.16 -0.86
C GLU A 41 3.51 -4.79 -1.17
N GLU A 42 4.10 -4.05 -2.12
CA GLU A 42 3.57 -2.77 -2.60
C GLU A 42 2.19 -2.94 -3.25
N MET A 43 2.00 -4.00 -4.06
CA MET A 43 0.70 -4.30 -4.67
C MET A 43 -0.37 -4.63 -3.62
N LYS A 44 -0.02 -5.38 -2.57
CA LYS A 44 -0.92 -5.66 -1.43
C LYS A 44 -1.30 -4.37 -0.71
N LEU A 45 -0.33 -3.48 -0.45
CA LEU A 45 -0.56 -2.20 0.21
C LEU A 45 -1.49 -1.30 -0.62
N ILE A 46 -1.20 -1.13 -1.91
CA ILE A 46 -2.05 -0.37 -2.83
C ILE A 46 -3.47 -0.94 -2.87
N LYS A 47 -3.64 -2.26 -2.96
CA LYS A 47 -4.98 -2.87 -2.91
C LYS A 47 -5.71 -2.52 -1.62
N LYS A 48 -5.05 -2.71 -0.48
CA LYS A 48 -5.60 -2.42 0.85
C LYS A 48 -6.03 -0.95 0.97
N MET A 49 -5.23 -0.05 0.45
CA MET A 49 -5.56 1.38 0.39
C MET A 49 -6.75 1.71 -0.51
N GLY A 50 -6.86 1.05 -1.66
CA GLY A 50 -8.01 1.16 -2.55
C GLY A 50 -9.30 0.70 -1.88
N ASP A 51 -9.23 -0.41 -1.14
CA ASP A 51 -10.35 -0.94 -0.35
C ASP A 51 -10.75 0.04 0.77
N HIS A 52 -9.77 0.68 1.42
CA HIS A 52 -9.98 1.73 2.41
C HIS A 52 -10.67 2.97 1.84
N LEU A 53 -10.19 3.47 0.70
CA LEU A 53 -10.76 4.63 0.03
C LEU A 53 -12.21 4.36 -0.40
N THR A 54 -12.46 3.18 -0.97
CA THR A 54 -13.81 2.74 -1.37
C THR A 54 -14.75 2.67 -0.18
N ASN A 55 -14.29 2.11 0.95
CA ASN A 55 -15.07 2.07 2.18
C ASN A 55 -15.40 3.47 2.71
N LEU A 56 -14.44 4.39 2.71
CA LEU A 56 -14.67 5.78 3.09
C LEU A 56 -15.67 6.48 2.17
N CYS A 57 -15.54 6.32 0.85
CA CYS A 57 -16.49 6.87 -0.12
C CYS A 57 -17.92 6.35 0.09
N ARG A 58 -18.08 5.06 0.40
CA ARG A 58 -19.39 4.46 0.72
C ARG A 58 -19.99 5.03 2.00
N LEU A 59 -19.15 5.36 2.98
CA LEU A 59 -19.57 5.90 4.27
C LEU A 59 -19.79 7.42 4.25
N ALA A 60 -19.49 8.10 3.13
CA ALA A 60 -19.60 9.54 2.96
C ALA A 60 -21.04 10.08 2.77
N GLY A 61 -22.05 9.39 3.30
CA GLY A 61 -23.46 9.84 3.29
C GLY A 61 -23.73 11.03 4.24
N PRO A 62 -25.01 11.35 4.55
CA PRO A 62 -25.40 12.51 5.38
C PRO A 62 -24.74 12.59 6.76
N GLN A 63 -24.10 11.51 7.21
CA GLN A 63 -23.42 11.37 8.49
C GLN A 63 -21.92 11.06 8.32
N VAL A 64 -21.24 11.82 7.45
CA VAL A 64 -19.80 11.70 7.13
C VAL A 64 -18.93 11.47 8.38
N GLY A 65 -19.22 12.19 9.48
CA GLY A 65 -18.46 12.09 10.72
C GLY A 65 -18.60 10.75 11.46
N LEU A 66 -19.78 10.10 11.39
CA LEU A 66 -19.96 8.75 11.92
C LEU A 66 -19.30 7.70 11.04
N GLY A 67 -19.37 7.89 9.72
CA GLY A 67 -18.69 7.04 8.74
C GLY A 67 -17.19 6.96 8.98
N GLU A 68 -16.53 8.11 9.12
CA GLU A 68 -15.10 8.19 9.42
C GLU A 68 -14.75 7.58 10.79
N TYR A 69 -15.60 7.78 11.80
CA TYR A 69 -15.40 7.22 13.14
C TYR A 69 -15.44 5.69 13.13
N PHE A 70 -16.44 5.07 12.47
CA PHE A 70 -16.53 3.62 12.36
C PHE A 70 -15.39 3.05 11.52
N PHE A 71 -15.01 3.70 10.42
CA PHE A 71 -13.87 3.30 9.61
C PHE A 71 -12.57 3.26 10.43
N ARG A 72 -12.33 4.28 11.27
CA ARG A 72 -11.15 4.33 12.15
C ARG A 72 -11.16 3.22 13.21
N ARG A 73 -12.32 2.89 13.78
CA ARG A 73 -12.40 1.90 14.87
C ARG A 73 -12.42 0.45 14.38
N LEU A 74 -13.05 0.18 13.26
CA LEU A 74 -13.32 -1.19 12.81
C LEU A 74 -12.33 -1.68 11.74
N THR A 75 -11.85 -0.78 10.88
CA THR A 75 -10.93 -1.15 9.78
C THR A 75 -9.49 -0.89 10.19
N LEU A 76 -9.11 0.37 10.43
CA LEU A 76 -7.72 0.74 10.69
C LEU A 76 -7.11 0.10 11.95
N LYS A 77 -7.91 -0.19 12.99
CA LYS A 77 -7.42 -0.87 14.20
C LYS A 77 -7.11 -2.34 14.00
N GLN A 78 -7.82 -3.03 13.11
CA GLN A 78 -7.57 -4.44 12.81
C GLN A 78 -6.37 -4.61 11.88
N ASP A 79 -6.13 -3.58 11.06
CA ASP A 79 -5.04 -3.54 10.09
C ASP A 79 -3.66 -3.24 10.68
N TRP A 80 -3.63 -2.80 11.94
CA TRP A 80 -2.40 -2.54 12.69
C TRP A 80 -2.00 -3.78 13.49
N GLU A 81 -1.10 -4.59 12.94
CA GLU A 81 -0.28 -5.52 13.72
C GLU A 81 0.92 -4.73 14.27
N PRO A 82 1.18 -4.73 15.59
CA PRO A 82 2.42 -4.17 16.13
C PRO A 82 3.60 -4.89 15.48
N LEU A 83 4.51 -4.14 14.87
CA LEU A 83 5.82 -4.66 14.50
C LEU A 83 6.56 -5.02 15.79
N GLU A 84 6.34 -6.23 16.30
CA GLU A 84 7.23 -6.80 17.30
C GLU A 84 8.65 -6.78 16.72
N PRO A 85 9.66 -6.32 17.48
CA PRO A 85 11.02 -6.32 16.99
C PRO A 85 11.41 -7.78 16.74
N ARG A 86 11.54 -8.16 15.47
CA ARG A 86 12.17 -9.43 15.11
C ARG A 86 13.60 -9.36 15.67
N GLY A 87 13.83 -10.15 16.70
CA GLY A 87 15.06 -10.16 17.49
C GLY A 87 16.32 -10.30 16.62
N LEU A 88 17.41 -9.75 17.15
CA LEU A 88 18.79 -9.99 16.70
C LEU A 88 19.11 -11.48 16.62
#